data_AF-A0A926DZX5-F1
#
_entry.id   AF-A0A926DZX5-F1
#
_cell.length_a   1.000
_cell.length_b   1.000
_cell.length_c   1.000
_cell.angle_alpha   90.00
_cell.angle_beta   90.00
_cell.angle_gamma   90.00
#
_symmetry.space_group_name_H-M   'P 1'
#
loop_
_entity.id
_entity.type
_entity.pdbx_description
1 polymer ?
#
loop_
_entity_poly.entity_id
_entity_poly.type
_entity_poly.pdbx_seq_one_letter_code
_entity_poly.pdbx_strand_id
1 'polypeptide(L)' 'MGNKKLGRPTDNPKDISLKIRLDNDTSHMLEECSEALKLSKAEVVRQGIHKMHSGLNKK' A
#
# COMPACT_ATOMS: atom_id res chain seq x y z
N MET A 1 21.91 -29.67 -17.86
CA MET A 1 22.20 -28.29 -17.45
C MET A 1 21.22 -27.36 -18.17
N GLY A 2 20.09 -27.03 -17.55
CA GLY A 2 19.07 -26.13 -18.11
C GLY A 2 18.93 -24.91 -17.21
N ASN A 3 19.36 -23.76 -17.72
CA ASN A 3 19.61 -22.54 -16.98
C ASN A 3 18.35 -22.00 -16.27
N LYS A 4 18.49 -21.77 -14.96
CA LYS A 4 17.48 -21.19 -14.05
C LYS A 4 17.10 -19.81 -14.60
N LYS A 5 15.86 -19.64 -15.08
CA LYS A 5 15.36 -18.33 -15.50
C LYS A 5 15.41 -17.40 -14.29
N LEU A 6 16.36 -16.48 -14.27
CA LEU A 6 16.43 -15.43 -13.28
C LEU A 6 15.18 -14.56 -13.48
N GLY A 7 14.17 -14.76 -12.64
CA GLY A 7 13.00 -13.87 -12.61
C GLY A 7 13.45 -12.42 -12.41
N ARG A 8 12.59 -11.44 -12.73
CA ARG A 8 12.90 -10.00 -12.59
C ARG A 8 13.42 -9.75 -11.17
N PRO A 9 14.71 -9.43 -10.97
CA PRO A 9 15.26 -9.21 -9.63
C PRO A 9 14.65 -7.90 -9.13
N THR A 10 13.51 -8.02 -8.47
CA THR A 10 12.82 -6.91 -7.82
C THR A 10 12.94 -7.20 -6.35
N ASP A 11 13.72 -6.38 -5.66
CA ASP A 11 14.00 -6.51 -4.22
C ASP A 11 12.72 -6.41 -3.36
N ASN A 12 11.65 -5.85 -3.92
CA ASN A 12 10.39 -5.66 -3.22
C ASN A 12 9.19 -6.11 -4.06
N PRO A 13 8.96 -7.45 -4.20
CA PRO A 13 7.77 -7.96 -4.84
C PRO A 13 6.54 -7.51 -4.02
N LYS A 14 5.59 -6.86 -4.69
CA LYS A 14 4.28 -6.52 -4.11
C LYS A 14 3.41 -7.78 -4.05
N ASP A 15 3.86 -8.78 -3.30
CA ASP A 15 3.26 -10.12 -3.23
C ASP A 15 2.04 -10.16 -2.28
N ILE A 16 1.98 -9.19 -1.36
CA ILE A 16 0.93 -9.13 -0.34
C ILE A 16 -0.29 -8.38 -0.89
N SER A 17 -1.33 -9.13 -1.23
CA SER A 17 -2.66 -8.58 -1.53
C SER A 17 -3.46 -8.42 -0.23
N LEU A 18 -3.58 -7.20 0.28
CA LEU A 18 -4.42 -6.89 1.43
C LEU A 18 -5.89 -6.76 1.00
N LYS A 19 -6.73 -7.73 1.38
CA LYS A 19 -8.19 -7.63 1.28
C LYS A 19 -8.75 -7.11 2.61
N ILE A 20 -9.10 -5.83 2.64
CA ILE A 20 -9.72 -5.18 3.79
C ILE A 20 -11.19 -4.87 3.48
N ARG A 21 -12.06 -5.16 4.45
CA ARG A 21 -13.43 -4.65 4.44
C ARG A 21 -13.39 -3.29 5.12
N LEU A 22 -13.88 -2.29 4.40
CA LEU A 22 -13.97 -0.92 4.87
C LEU A 22 -15.45 -0.59 5.07
N ASP A 23 -15.75 0.24 6.06
CA ASP A 23 -17.07 0.82 6.20
C ASP A 23 -17.28 1.94 5.17
N ASN A 24 -18.53 2.35 4.95
CA ASN A 24 -18.84 3.37 3.94
C ASN A 24 -18.10 4.68 4.23
N ASP A 25 -18.09 5.13 5.49
CA ASP A 25 -17.36 6.31 5.92
C ASP A 25 -15.85 6.22 5.63
N THR A 26 -15.23 5.06 5.90
CA THR A 26 -13.79 4.89 5.66
C THR A 26 -13.49 4.83 4.17
N SER A 27 -14.40 4.29 3.36
CA SER A 27 -14.27 4.29 1.90
C SER A 27 -14.35 5.72 1.33
N HIS A 28 -15.27 6.55 1.84
CA HIS A 28 -15.42 7.93 1.44
C HIS A 28 -14.18 8.76 1.81
N MET A 29 -13.69 8.64 3.05
CA MET A 29 -12.45 9.30 3.47
C MET A 29 -11.26 8.90 2.61
N LEU A 30 -11.20 7.64 2.18
CA LEU A 30 -10.14 7.14 1.32
C LEU A 30 -10.24 7.72 -0.09
N GLU A 31 -11.45 7.90 -0.62
CA GLU A 31 -11.70 8.58 -1.90
C GLU A 31 -11.34 10.07 -1.82
N GLU A 32 -11.77 10.77 -0.77
CA GLU A 32 -11.39 12.18 -0.53
C GLU A 32 -9.87 12.33 -0.44
N CYS A 33 -9.19 11.44 0.28
CA CYS A 33 -7.73 11.42 0.34
C CYS A 33 -7.10 11.12 -1.03
N SER A 34 -7.69 10.22 -1.80
CA SER A 34 -7.23 9.86 -3.15
C SER A 34 -7.33 11.05 -4.10
N GLU A 35 -8.43 11.81 -4.05
CA GLU A 35 -8.65 13.02 -4.86
C GLU A 35 -7.75 14.17 -4.41
N ALA A 36 -7.67 14.44 -3.11
CA ALA A 36 -6.85 15.52 -2.56
C ALA A 36 -5.35 15.31 -2.82
N LEU A 37 -4.87 14.06 -2.73
CA LEU A 37 -3.46 13.72 -2.96
C LEU A 37 -3.16 13.37 -4.43
N LYS A 38 -4.19 13.18 -5.27
CA LYS A 38 -4.09 12.64 -6.65
C LYS A 38 -3.30 11.34 -6.74
N LEU A 39 -3.45 10.48 -5.73
CA LEU A 39 -2.79 9.18 -5.65
C LEU A 39 -3.81 8.07 -5.78
N SER A 40 -3.41 6.91 -6.28
CA SER A 40 -4.28 5.74 -6.29
C SER A 40 -4.65 5.30 -4.87
N LYS A 41 -5.86 4.75 -4.71
CA LYS A 41 -6.37 4.16 -3.45
C LYS A 41 -5.31 3.30 -2.72
N ALA A 42 -4.57 2.48 -3.46
CA ALA A 42 -3.50 1.64 -2.91
C ALA A 42 -2.30 2.43 -2.37
N GLU A 43 -1.92 3.54 -3.01
CA GLU A 43 -0.82 4.40 -2.55
C GLU A 43 -1.23 5.22 -1.33
N VAL A 44 -2.47 5.69 -1.28
CA VAL A 44 -3.04 6.36 -0.10
C VAL A 44 -2.97 5.44 1.13
N VAL A 45 -3.40 4.18 0.99
CA VAL A 45 -3.33 3.19 2.07
C VAL A 45 -1.88 2.94 2.51
N ARG A 46 -0.95 2.80 1.56
CA ARG A 46 0.48 2.61 1.88
C ARG A 46 1.07 3.79 2.62
N GLN A 47 0.81 5.01 2.17
CA GLN A 47 1.27 6.22 2.85
C GLN A 47 0.62 6.35 4.24
N GLY A 48 -0.66 6.02 4.36
CA GLY A 48 -1.37 5.98 5.64
C GLY A 48 -0.68 5.03 6.63
N ILE A 49 -0.40 3.79 6.20
CA ILE A 49 0.32 2.80 7.01
C ILE A 49 1.71 3.31 7.38
N HIS A 50 2.45 3.89 6.43
CA HIS A 50 3.80 4.39 6.69
C HIS A 50 3.82 5.57 7.68
N LYS A 51 2.85 6.49 7.58
CA LYS A 51 2.66 7.60 8.53
C LYS A 51 2.28 7.10 9.91
N MET A 52 1.33 6.16 9.99
CA MET A 52 0.96 5.53 11.27
C MET A 52 2.16 4.81 11.91
N HIS A 53 2.91 4.02 11.14
CA HIS A 53 4.09 3.32 11.63
C HIS A 53 5.19 4.28 12.10
N SER A 54 5.44 5.36 11.35
CA SER A 54 6.39 6.41 11.74
C SER A 54 5.98 7.13 13.03
N GLY A 55 4.67 7.28 13.27
CA GLY A 55 4.13 7.82 14.53
C GLY A 55 4.28 6.86 15.72
N LEU A 56 4.17 5.55 15.48
CA LEU A 56 4.30 4.52 16.52
C LEU A 56 5.74 4.35 17.03
N ASN A 57 6.74 4.62 16.18
CA ASN A 57 8.17 4.51 16.53
C ASN A 57 8.76 5.80 17.13
N LYS A 58 7.91 6.75 17.58
CA LYS A 58 8.33 7.94 18.35
C LYS A 58 8.17 7.72 19.86
N LYS A 59 8.58 6.56 20.37
CA LYS A 59 8.69 6.31 21.81
C LYS A 59 10.14 6.40 22.26
#